data_AF-X0Q1H9-F1
#
_entry.id   AF-X0Q1H9-F1
#
_cell.length_a   1.000
_cell.length_b   1.000
_cell.length_c   1.000
_cell.angle_alpha   90.00
_cell.angle_beta   90.00
_cell.angle_gamma   90.00
#
_symmetry.space_group_name_H-M   'P 1'
#
loop_
_entity.id
_entity.type
_entity.pdbx_description
1 polymer ?
#
loop_
_entity_poly.entity_id
_entity_poly.type
_entity_poly.pdbx_seq_one_letter_code
_entity_poly.pdbx_strand_id
1 'polypeptide(L)'
;MNSPADFEAQANRVAEYGPVHHAEMDSPYYLSNSAFDALRHVLHDVGGQTALPVKYEEKVEEDWEMSTYVTCECLGWRGVWNSEERRRAENDLGATLYFGLPYYARWITVAAKTLINKGLITPDELSAKIDEVRARSAGGKATGGQS
;
A
#
# COMPACT_ATOMS: atom_id res chain seq x y z
N MET A 1 -20.62 -1.58 35.07
CA MET A 1 -20.37 -2.73 34.17
C MET A 1 -19.72 -2.16 32.92
N ASN A 2 -18.63 -2.77 32.45
CA ASN A 2 -17.98 -2.34 31.19
C ASN A 2 -18.96 -2.52 30.03
N SER A 3 -18.91 -1.63 29.05
CA SER A 3 -19.73 -1.79 27.85
C SER A 3 -19.21 -2.97 27.01
N PRO A 4 -20.01 -3.55 26.11
CA PRO A 4 -19.55 -4.56 25.17
C PRO A 4 -18.32 -4.09 24.34
N ALA A 5 -18.27 -2.81 23.96
CA ALA A 5 -17.16 -2.23 23.22
C ALA A 5 -15.87 -2.17 24.05
N ASP A 6 -15.97 -1.84 25.35
CA ASP A 6 -14.80 -1.82 26.24
C ASP A 6 -14.22 -3.23 26.42
N PHE A 7 -15.09 -4.25 26.47
CA PHE A 7 -14.66 -5.65 26.58
C PHE A 7 -13.95 -6.13 25.32
N GLU A 8 -14.49 -5.80 24.14
CA GLU A 8 -13.86 -6.11 22.85
C GLU A 8 -12.49 -5.42 22.71
N ALA A 9 -12.41 -4.13 23.06
CA ALA A 9 -11.15 -3.38 23.07
C ALA A 9 -10.11 -4.02 24.01
N GLN A 10 -10.54 -4.46 25.19
CA GLN A 10 -9.68 -5.17 26.13
C GLN A 10 -9.21 -6.53 25.57
N ALA A 11 -10.10 -7.29 24.93
CA ALA A 11 -9.75 -8.57 24.31
C ALA A 11 -8.73 -8.41 23.17
N ASN A 12 -8.93 -7.42 22.30
CA ASN A 12 -8.00 -7.08 21.23
C ASN A 12 -6.61 -6.72 21.79
N ARG A 13 -6.57 -5.94 22.88
CA ARG A 13 -5.31 -5.57 23.53
C ARG A 13 -4.59 -6.75 24.17
N VAL A 14 -5.31 -7.72 24.73
CA VAL A 14 -4.70 -8.96 25.23
C VAL A 14 -4.08 -9.77 24.09
N ALA A 15 -4.72 -9.80 22.92
CA ALA A 15 -4.19 -10.48 21.74
C ALA A 15 -2.84 -9.91 21.28
N GLU A 16 -2.62 -8.59 21.43
CA GLU A 16 -1.34 -7.93 21.13
C GLU A 16 -0.18 -8.43 22.02
N TYR A 17 -0.48 -8.92 23.23
CA TYR A 17 0.52 -9.45 24.18
C TYR A 17 0.73 -10.96 24.06
N GLY A 18 0.08 -11.62 23.10
CA GLY A 18 0.29 -13.05 22.85
C GLY A 18 1.77 -13.34 22.57
N PRO A 19 2.38 -14.36 23.21
CA PRO A 19 3.78 -14.67 22.97
C PRO A 19 3.96 -15.14 21.52
N VAL A 20 4.85 -14.46 20.79
CA VAL A 20 5.26 -14.83 19.43
C VAL A 20 6.74 -15.18 19.44
N HIS A 21 7.09 -16.31 18.83
CA HIS A 21 8.49 -16.66 18.62
C HIS A 21 9.01 -15.93 17.38
N HIS A 22 9.80 -14.86 17.60
CA HIS A 22 10.47 -14.14 16.53
C HIS A 22 11.87 -14.72 16.31
N ALA A 23 12.09 -15.32 15.14
CA ALA A 23 13.40 -15.80 14.72
C ALA A 23 13.95 -14.84 13.65
N GLU A 24 14.95 -14.04 14.01
CA GLU A 24 15.64 -13.19 13.05
C GLU A 24 16.49 -14.05 12.11
N MET A 25 16.41 -13.79 10.81
CA MET A 25 17.27 -14.42 9.82
C MET A 25 18.48 -13.51 9.57
N ASP A 26 19.60 -13.82 10.22
CA ASP A 26 20.84 -13.02 10.14
C ASP A 26 21.60 -13.23 8.83
N SER A 27 21.67 -14.46 8.32
CA SER A 27 22.37 -14.75 7.06
C SER A 27 21.78 -15.94 6.29
N PRO A 28 21.56 -15.82 4.96
CA PRO A 28 20.85 -16.82 4.17
C PRO A 28 21.77 -17.95 3.66
N TYR A 29 22.82 -18.34 4.40
CA TYR A 29 23.65 -19.48 3.99
C TYR A 29 22.86 -20.79 3.89
N TYR A 30 21.79 -20.89 4.69
CA TYR A 30 20.86 -22.01 4.66
C TYR A 30 19.43 -21.47 4.61
N LEU A 31 18.70 -21.82 3.55
CA LEU A 31 17.28 -21.52 3.37
C LEU A 31 16.56 -22.83 3.07
N SER A 32 15.56 -23.19 3.88
CA SER A 32 14.73 -24.37 3.58
C SER A 32 13.89 -24.12 2.33
N ASN A 33 13.51 -25.19 1.62
CA ASN A 33 12.59 -25.08 0.48
C ASN A 33 11.27 -24.40 0.87
N SER A 34 10.75 -24.67 2.07
CA SER A 34 9.54 -24.02 2.58
C SER A 34 9.70 -22.51 2.77
N ALA A 35 10.85 -22.06 3.27
CA ALA A 35 11.14 -20.64 3.44
C ALA A 35 11.35 -19.96 2.08
N PHE A 36 12.02 -20.63 1.14
CA PHE A 36 12.15 -20.17 -0.23
C PHE A 36 10.79 -20.00 -0.91
N ASP A 37 9.90 -20.98 -0.75
CA ASP A 37 8.54 -20.95 -1.29
C ASP A 37 7.70 -19.80 -0.72
N ALA A 38 7.83 -19.54 0.60
CA ALA A 38 7.18 -18.40 1.24
C ALA A 38 7.71 -17.06 0.71
N LEU A 39 9.02 -16.92 0.50
CA LEU A 39 9.64 -15.67 0.02
C LEU A 39 9.29 -15.35 -1.44
N ARG A 40 9.01 -16.35 -2.27
CA ARG A 40 8.61 -16.18 -3.69
C ARG A 40 7.10 -16.17 -3.91
N HIS A 41 6.30 -16.29 -2.85
CA HIS A 41 4.85 -16.30 -2.95
C HIS A 41 4.34 -14.98 -3.55
N VAL A 42 3.40 -15.06 -4.50
CA VAL A 42 2.82 -13.88 -5.14
C VAL A 42 1.81 -13.26 -4.18
N LEU A 43 2.06 -12.01 -3.79
CA LEU A 43 1.40 -11.38 -2.63
C LEU A 43 -0.11 -11.24 -2.76
N HIS A 44 -0.64 -11.13 -3.99
CA HIS A 44 -2.09 -11.07 -4.20
C HIS A 44 -2.81 -12.41 -4.04
N ASP A 45 -2.08 -13.53 -3.92
CA ASP A 45 -2.63 -14.89 -3.83
C ASP A 45 -2.94 -15.24 -2.37
N VAL A 46 -3.86 -14.47 -1.79
CA VAL A 46 -4.27 -14.61 -0.38
C VAL A 46 -5.37 -15.65 -0.17
N GLY A 47 -5.78 -16.34 -1.23
CA GLY A 47 -6.87 -17.33 -1.20
C GLY A 47 -6.55 -18.48 -0.25
N GLY A 48 -7.44 -18.74 0.71
CA GLY A 48 -7.28 -19.84 1.68
C GLY A 48 -6.34 -19.54 2.84
N GLN A 49 -5.77 -18.35 2.93
CA GLN A 49 -5.02 -17.92 4.12
C GLN A 49 -5.95 -17.71 5.31
N THR A 50 -5.46 -18.01 6.52
CA THR A 50 -6.21 -17.78 7.75
C THR A 50 -6.30 -16.29 8.06
N ALA A 51 -7.52 -15.78 8.24
CA ALA A 51 -7.77 -14.41 8.67
C ALA A 51 -8.73 -14.41 9.88
N LEU A 52 -8.59 -13.40 10.73
CA LEU A 52 -9.56 -13.18 11.79
C LEU A 52 -10.88 -12.68 11.19
N PRO A 53 -12.04 -12.99 11.79
CA PRO A 53 -13.29 -12.36 11.41
C PRO A 53 -13.18 -10.85 11.60
N VAL A 54 -13.50 -10.09 10.54
CA VAL A 54 -13.56 -8.63 10.58
C VAL A 54 -14.93 -8.19 10.09
N LYS A 55 -15.50 -7.18 10.73
CA LYS A 55 -16.73 -6.55 10.26
C LYS A 55 -16.42 -5.74 9.00
N TYR A 56 -17.12 -6.03 7.90
CA TYR A 56 -17.03 -5.23 6.70
C TYR A 56 -17.73 -3.89 6.91
N GLU A 57 -17.06 -2.82 6.53
CA GLU A 57 -17.55 -1.45 6.61
C GLU A 57 -17.36 -0.77 5.27
N GLU A 58 -18.30 0.09 4.92
CA GLU A 58 -18.16 0.95 3.74
C GLU A 58 -17.19 2.08 4.06
N LYS A 59 -16.30 2.38 3.11
CA LYS A 59 -15.41 3.54 3.17
C LYS A 59 -15.91 4.58 2.16
N VAL A 60 -15.99 5.84 2.61
CA VAL A 60 -16.16 6.97 1.71
C VAL A 60 -14.84 7.18 0.96
N GLU A 61 -14.94 7.23 -0.37
CA GLU A 61 -13.80 7.46 -1.23
C GLU A 61 -13.34 8.92 -1.12
N GLU A 62 -12.03 9.11 -0.99
CA GLU A 62 -11.43 10.43 -0.93
C GLU A 62 -11.14 10.97 -2.34
N ASP A 63 -11.15 12.29 -2.52
CA ASP A 63 -10.94 12.92 -3.83
C ASP A 63 -9.64 12.47 -4.53
N TRP A 64 -8.58 12.23 -3.75
CA TRP A 64 -7.30 11.77 -4.27
C TRP A 64 -7.33 10.29 -4.69
N GLU A 65 -8.18 9.48 -4.07
CA GLU A 65 -8.36 8.06 -4.41
C GLU A 65 -9.01 7.96 -5.80
N MET A 66 -10.09 8.72 -6.02
CA MET A 66 -10.74 8.82 -7.32
C MET A 66 -9.81 9.43 -8.38
N SER A 67 -9.08 10.49 -8.04
CA SER A 67 -8.08 11.08 -8.95
C SER A 67 -6.98 10.08 -9.34
N THR A 68 -6.55 9.25 -8.39
CA THR A 68 -5.57 8.17 -8.62
C THR A 68 -6.13 7.12 -9.57
N TYR A 69 -7.35 6.66 -9.33
CA TYR A 69 -8.05 5.71 -10.20
C TYR A 69 -8.11 6.24 -11.64
N VAL A 70 -8.67 7.45 -11.83
CA VAL A 70 -8.81 8.08 -13.15
C VAL A 70 -7.45 8.25 -13.84
N THR A 71 -6.43 8.69 -13.10
CA THR A 71 -5.06 8.81 -13.63
C THR A 71 -4.53 7.48 -14.13
N CYS A 72 -4.65 6.41 -13.35
CA CYS A 72 -4.15 5.09 -13.73
C CYS A 72 -4.87 4.52 -14.95
N GLU A 73 -6.19 4.69 -15.02
CA GLU A 73 -6.98 4.25 -16.17
C GLU A 73 -6.67 5.08 -17.42
N CYS A 74 -6.43 6.39 -17.29
CA CYS A 74 -6.02 7.23 -18.41
C CYS A 74 -4.63 6.86 -18.94
N LEU A 75 -3.66 6.59 -18.06
CA LEU A 75 -2.33 6.12 -18.46
C LEU A 75 -2.42 4.78 -19.20
N GLY A 76 -3.23 3.85 -18.70
CA GLY A 76 -3.50 2.58 -19.36
C GLY A 76 -4.15 2.76 -20.73
N TRP A 77 -5.20 3.58 -20.80
CA TRP A 77 -5.89 3.92 -22.05
C TRP A 77 -4.95 4.54 -23.10
N ARG A 78 -4.01 5.39 -22.67
CA ARG A 78 -3.03 6.03 -23.56
C ARG A 78 -1.82 5.16 -23.88
N GLY A 79 -1.83 3.89 -23.46
CA GLY A 79 -0.82 2.90 -23.85
C GLY A 79 0.48 2.97 -23.05
N VAL A 80 0.50 3.65 -21.89
CA VAL A 80 1.66 3.61 -20.98
C VAL A 80 1.85 2.20 -20.44
N TRP A 81 0.75 1.50 -20.16
CA TRP A 81 0.72 0.09 -19.76
C TRP A 81 -0.61 -0.57 -20.14
N ASN A 82 -0.67 -1.90 -20.01
CA ASN A 82 -1.93 -2.64 -19.86
C ASN A 82 -2.24 -2.91 -18.37
N SER A 83 -3.46 -3.36 -18.07
CA SER A 83 -3.89 -3.59 -16.69
C SER A 83 -3.08 -4.68 -15.97
N GLU A 84 -2.55 -5.67 -16.68
CA GLU A 84 -1.74 -6.76 -16.10
C GLU A 84 -0.35 -6.29 -15.70
N GLU A 85 0.27 -5.39 -16.48
CA GLU A 85 1.54 -4.74 -16.11
C GLU A 85 1.38 -3.98 -14.78
N ARG A 86 0.27 -3.24 -14.60
CA ARG A 86 -0.01 -2.54 -13.33
C ARG A 86 -0.21 -3.52 -12.17
N ARG A 87 -1.03 -4.56 -12.36
CA ARG A 87 -1.26 -5.59 -11.31
C ARG A 87 0.03 -6.29 -10.90
N ARG A 88 0.91 -6.59 -11.85
CA ARG A 88 2.24 -7.13 -11.55
C ARG A 88 3.08 -6.13 -10.76
N ALA A 89 3.14 -4.87 -11.19
CA ALA A 89 3.92 -3.84 -10.50
C ALA A 89 3.45 -3.61 -9.04
N GLU A 90 2.16 -3.83 -8.74
CA GLU A 90 1.66 -3.81 -7.36
C GLU A 90 2.21 -4.94 -6.51
N ASN A 91 2.33 -6.15 -7.06
CA ASN A 91 2.96 -7.28 -6.37
C ASN A 91 4.47 -7.03 -6.16
N ASP A 92 5.13 -6.36 -7.10
CA ASP A 92 6.56 -6.04 -7.05
C ASP A 92 6.90 -4.97 -5.98
N LEU A 93 5.91 -4.42 -5.27
CA LEU A 93 6.14 -3.55 -4.11
C LEU A 93 6.75 -4.31 -2.92
N GLY A 94 6.59 -5.63 -2.87
CA GLY A 94 7.01 -6.44 -1.72
C GLY A 94 5.99 -6.43 -0.57
N ALA A 95 6.07 -7.43 0.29
CA ALA A 95 5.04 -7.74 1.30
C ALA A 95 4.72 -6.55 2.22
N THR A 96 5.75 -5.85 2.70
CA THR A 96 5.61 -4.72 3.63
C THR A 96 4.75 -3.60 3.05
N LEU A 97 5.00 -3.22 1.80
CA LEU A 97 4.25 -2.15 1.14
C LEU A 97 2.89 -2.65 0.64
N TYR A 98 2.82 -3.91 0.17
CA TYR A 98 1.57 -4.48 -0.35
C TYR A 98 0.49 -4.57 0.73
N PHE A 99 0.84 -5.01 1.94
CA PHE A 99 -0.10 -5.10 3.06
C PHE A 99 -0.14 -3.86 3.96
N GLY A 100 0.89 -3.00 3.91
CA GLY A 100 0.99 -1.81 4.77
C GLY A 100 0.41 -0.53 4.17
N LEU A 101 0.35 -0.40 2.85
CA LEU A 101 -0.22 0.79 2.20
C LEU A 101 -1.74 0.64 1.98
N PRO A 102 -2.52 1.74 2.08
CA PRO A 102 -3.89 1.78 1.59
C PRO A 102 -4.00 1.33 0.13
N TYR A 103 -5.15 0.78 -0.26
CA TYR A 103 -5.36 0.20 -1.58
C TYR A 103 -4.97 1.15 -2.73
N TYR A 104 -5.49 2.38 -2.75
CA TYR A 104 -5.15 3.37 -3.79
C TYR A 104 -3.78 4.01 -3.60
N ALA A 105 -3.19 3.96 -2.41
CA ALA A 105 -1.80 4.38 -2.21
C ALA A 105 -0.83 3.44 -2.96
N ARG A 106 -1.15 2.14 -3.05
CA ARG A 106 -0.39 1.20 -3.92
C ARG A 106 -0.48 1.60 -5.38
N TRP A 107 -1.67 1.96 -5.87
CA TRP A 107 -1.91 2.36 -7.25
C TRP A 107 -1.07 3.57 -7.67
N ILE A 108 -1.11 4.66 -6.90
CA ILE A 108 -0.34 5.85 -7.25
C ILE A 108 1.18 5.61 -7.13
N THR A 109 1.59 4.78 -6.17
CA THR A 109 3.00 4.39 -5.99
C THR A 109 3.52 3.63 -7.22
N VAL A 110 2.76 2.63 -7.71
CA VAL A 110 3.18 1.88 -8.91
C VAL A 110 3.08 2.71 -10.17
N ALA A 111 2.13 3.64 -10.25
CA ALA A 111 2.03 4.58 -11.37
C ALA A 111 3.32 5.41 -11.48
N ALA A 112 3.75 6.04 -10.39
CA ALA A 112 4.99 6.82 -10.35
C ALA A 112 6.23 5.97 -10.68
N LYS A 113 6.35 4.77 -10.06
CA LYS A 113 7.46 3.85 -10.35
C LYS A 113 7.48 3.42 -11.82
N THR A 114 6.32 3.17 -12.42
CA THR A 114 6.24 2.72 -13.82
C THR A 114 6.63 3.83 -14.79
N LEU A 115 6.20 5.08 -14.53
CA LEU A 115 6.63 6.23 -15.34
C LEU A 115 8.15 6.40 -15.31
N ILE A 116 8.79 6.24 -14.15
CA ILE A 116 10.25 6.27 -14.00
C ILE A 116 10.90 5.09 -14.75
N ASN A 117 10.43 3.87 -14.53
CA ASN A 117 11.01 2.66 -15.14
C ASN A 117 10.93 2.69 -16.67
N LYS A 118 9.90 3.33 -17.24
CA LYS A 118 9.74 3.52 -18.69
C LYS A 118 10.47 4.77 -19.22
N GLY A 119 11.15 5.53 -18.36
CA GLY A 119 11.89 6.73 -18.73
C GLY A 119 11.02 7.90 -19.19
N LEU A 120 9.73 7.90 -18.82
CA LEU A 120 8.79 8.98 -19.17
C LEU A 120 8.97 10.21 -18.27
N ILE A 121 9.45 9.97 -17.04
CA ILE A 121 9.93 10.99 -16.11
C ILE A 121 11.18 10.46 -15.41
N THR A 122 11.98 11.36 -14.86
CA THR A 122 13.13 11.04 -14.01
C THR A 122 12.76 11.10 -12.52
N PRO A 123 13.53 10.43 -11.63
CA PRO A 123 13.35 10.57 -10.18
C PRO A 123 13.51 12.02 -9.69
N ASP A 124 14.37 12.81 -10.33
CA ASP A 124 14.60 14.21 -10.00
C ASP A 124 13.40 15.08 -10.36
N GLU A 125 12.79 14.87 -11.53
CA GLU A 125 11.55 15.56 -11.92
C GLU A 125 10.40 15.23 -10.98
N LEU A 126 10.26 13.97 -10.56
CA LEU A 126 9.25 13.58 -9.58
C LEU A 126 9.49 14.26 -8.23
N SER A 127 10.74 14.23 -7.73
CA SER A 127 11.11 14.87 -6.47
C SER A 127 10.84 16.37 -6.50
N ALA A 128 11.28 17.05 -7.57
CA ALA A 128 11.03 18.47 -7.77
C ALA A 128 9.54 18.79 -7.81
N LYS A 129 8.72 17.95 -8.46
CA LYS A 129 7.27 18.15 -8.51
C LYS A 129 6.61 17.96 -7.15
N ILE A 130 7.06 16.99 -6.36
CA ILE A 130 6.56 16.78 -5.00
C ILE A 130 6.85 18.01 -4.12
N ASP A 131 8.06 18.57 -4.22
CA ASP A 131 8.43 19.75 -3.43
C ASP A 131 7.67 21.00 -3.87
N GLU A 132 7.46 21.19 -5.17
CA GLU A 132 6.59 22.24 -5.71
C GLU A 132 5.16 22.13 -5.16
N VAL A 133 4.59 20.92 -5.15
CA VAL A 133 3.24 20.66 -4.62
C VAL A 133 3.19 20.96 -3.12
N ARG A 134 4.18 20.49 -2.33
CA ARG A 134 4.27 20.76 -0.90
C ARG A 134 4.34 22.26 -0.60
N ALA A 135 5.17 22.99 -1.33
CA ALA A 135 5.31 24.43 -1.19
C ALA A 135 4.00 25.18 -1.52
N ARG A 136 3.30 24.77 -2.58
CA ARG A 136 1.99 25.33 -2.95
C ARG A 136 0.95 25.07 -1.86
N SER A 137 0.90 23.85 -1.32
CA SER A 137 -0.02 23.51 -0.23
C SER A 137 0.29 24.26 1.08
N ALA A 138 1.57 24.51 1.37
CA ALA A 138 1.98 25.31 2.52
C ALA A 138 1.63 26.80 2.36
N GLY A 139 1.81 27.37 1.16
CA GLY A 139 1.41 28.74 0.84
C GLY A 139 -0.10 28.94 0.81
N GLY A 140 -0.86 27.94 0.35
CA GLY A 140 -2.32 27.97 0.33
C GLY A 140 -2.97 27.97 1.73
N LYS A 141 -2.33 27.35 2.74
CA LYS A 141 -2.81 27.40 4.13
C LYS A 141 -2.79 28.81 4.75
N ALA A 142 -2.03 29.76 4.18
CA ALA A 142 -2.01 31.14 4.65
C ALA A 142 -3.16 31.99 4.06
N THR A 143 -3.86 31.51 3.03
CA THR A 143 -4.90 32.27 2.32
C THR A 143 -6.05 31.36 1.88
N GLY A 144 -7.01 31.11 2.77
CA GLY A 144 -8.31 30.52 2.43
C GLY A 144 -8.45 29.06 2.83
N GLY A 145 -9.41 28.81 3.73
CA GLY A 145 -9.73 27.48 4.23
C GLY A 145 -10.39 26.60 3.18
N GLN A 146 -10.09 25.31 3.27
CA GLN A 146 -11.06 24.27 3.60
C GLN A 146 -10.28 23.03 4.05
N SER A 147 -10.84 22.43 5.11
CA SER A 147 -10.38 21.24 5.81
C SER A 147 -10.74 19.98 5.05
#